data_AF-W2HV61-F1
#
_entry.id   AF-W2HV61-F1
#
_cell.length_a   1.000
_cell.length_b   1.000
_cell.length_c   1.000
_cell.angle_alpha   90.00
_cell.angle_beta   90.00
_cell.angle_gamma   90.00
#
_symmetry.space_group_name_H-M   'P 1'
#
loop_
_entity.id
_entity.type
_entity.pdbx_description
1 polymer ?
#
loop_
_entity_poly.entity_id
_entity_poly.type
_entity_poly.pdbx_seq_one_letter_code
_entity_poly.pdbx_strand_id
1 'polypeptide(L)'
;MAVVNGFILHRLAMKHKGERVPTHVEYMRRLHIKLLTVTSDSFRTNQYGEDLANTPLQTREHVLHSTKELYEAKYGKRKGDKKSR
;
A
#
# COMPACT_ATOMS: atom_id res chain seq x y z
N MET A 1 0.59 -9.77 3.12
CA MET A 1 0.00 -8.76 2.20
C MET A 1 -0.79 -7.66 2.90
N ALA A 2 -1.56 -7.96 3.95
CA ALA A 2 -2.45 -6.98 4.61
C ALA A 2 -1.77 -5.67 5.06
N VAL A 3 -0.57 -5.75 5.65
CA VAL A 3 0.13 -4.56 6.16
C VAL A 3 0.61 -3.63 5.03
N VAL A 4 1.10 -4.19 3.94
CA VAL A 4 1.54 -3.41 2.76
C VAL A 4 0.34 -2.74 2.09
N ASN A 5 -0.78 -3.47 1.96
CA ASN A 5 -2.03 -2.91 1.44
C ASN A 5 -2.57 -1.79 2.35
N GLY A 6 -2.51 -2.00 3.68
CA GLY A 6 -2.85 -0.98 4.67
C GLY A 6 -1.99 0.27 4.55
N PHE A 7 -0.69 0.13 4.29
CA PHE A 7 0.20 1.27 4.05
C PHE A 7 -0.14 2.02 2.77
N ILE A 8 -0.49 1.31 1.68
CA ILE A 8 -0.89 1.93 0.40
C ILE A 8 -2.16 2.76 0.59
N LEU A 9 -3.17 2.20 1.25
CA LEU A 9 -4.43 2.90 1.55
C LEU A 9 -4.19 4.10 2.48
N HIS A 10 -3.40 3.93 3.54
CA HIS A 10 -3.03 5.02 4.44
C HIS A 10 -2.33 6.15 3.66
N ARG A 11 -1.42 5.83 2.76
CA ARG A 11 -0.72 6.80 1.92
C ARG A 11 -1.67 7.54 0.98
N LEU A 12 -2.66 6.85 0.40
CA LEU A 12 -3.67 7.47 -0.46
C LEU A 12 -4.55 8.45 0.33
N ALA A 13 -5.00 8.03 1.52
CA ALA A 13 -5.81 8.87 2.40
C ALA A 13 -5.08 10.14 2.86
N MET A 14 -3.80 10.03 3.23
CA MET A 14 -2.98 11.18 3.64
C MET A 14 -2.78 12.16 2.47
N LYS A 15 -2.56 11.66 1.26
CA LYS A 15 -2.47 12.50 0.06
C LYS A 15 -3.76 13.25 -0.23
N HIS A 16 -4.91 12.58 -0.09
CA HIS A 16 -6.22 13.22 -0.28
C HIS A 16 -6.46 14.34 0.74
N LYS A 17 -5.96 14.18 1.97
CA LYS A 17 -6.05 15.19 3.02
C LYS A 17 -4.99 16.31 2.92
N GLY A 18 -4.06 16.21 1.97
CA GLY A 18 -2.94 17.16 1.85
C GLY A 18 -1.91 17.05 2.98
N GLU A 19 -1.93 15.96 3.76
CA GLU A 19 -1.04 15.77 4.90
C GLU A 19 0.28 15.09 4.49
N ARG A 20 1.31 15.27 5.33
CA ARG A 20 2.59 14.61 5.14
C ARG A 20 2.43 13.10 5.21
N VAL A 21 2.74 12.43 4.10
CA VAL A 21 2.77 10.96 4.02
C VAL A 21 3.92 10.42 4.90
N PRO A 22 3.64 9.56 5.89
CA PRO A 22 4.69 8.94 6.69
C PRO A 22 5.48 7.93 5.85
N THR A 23 6.74 7.74 6.22
CA THR A 23 7.57 6.67 5.65
C THR A 23 7.03 5.30 6.05
N HIS A 24 7.42 4.26 5.31
CA HIS A 24 7.00 2.89 5.61
C HIS A 24 7.37 2.47 7.04
N VAL A 25 8.57 2.84 7.51
CA VAL A 25 9.04 2.52 8.86
C VAL A 25 8.22 3.27 9.92
N GLU A 26 7.91 4.55 9.70
CA GLU A 26 7.05 5.33 10.60
C GLU A 26 5.65 4.74 10.70
N TYR A 27 5.08 4.30 9.58
CA TYR A 27 3.79 3.62 9.55
C TYR A 27 3.83 2.32 10.35
N MET A 28 4.87 1.49 10.14
CA MET A 28 5.04 0.24 10.87
C MET A 28 5.19 0.45 12.37
N ARG A 29 5.97 1.44 12.79
CA ARG A 29 6.15 1.77 14.21
C ARG A 29 4.82 2.19 14.86
N ARG A 30 4.05 3.04 14.18
CA ARG A 30 2.71 3.47 14.64
C ARG A 30 1.73 2.31 14.69
N LEU A 31 1.74 1.44 13.67
CA LEU A 31 0.90 0.26 13.61
C LEU A 31 1.20 -0.69 14.77
N HIS A 32 2.48 -0.93 15.06
CA HIS A 32 2.91 -1.80 16.16
C HIS A 32 2.40 -1.28 17.52
N ILE A 33 2.59 0.00 17.82
CA ILE A 33 2.09 0.61 19.05
C ILE A 33 0.56 0.48 19.13
N LYS A 34 -0.14 0.77 18.03
CA LYS A 34 -1.61 0.63 17.98
C LYS A 34 -2.03 -0.80 18.27
N LEU A 35 -1.39 -1.80 17.66
CA LEU A 35 -1.69 -3.21 17.87
C LEU A 35 -1.45 -3.65 19.32
N LEU A 36 -0.40 -3.16 19.97
CA LEU A 36 -0.14 -3.42 21.40
C LEU A 36 -1.23 -2.83 22.31
N THR A 37 -1.85 -1.73 21.90
CA THR A 37 -2.97 -1.11 22.64
C THR A 37 -4.34 -1.75 22.35
N VAL A 38 -4.43 -2.65 21.36
CA VAL A 38 -5.69 -3.34 21.06
C VAL A 38 -5.88 -4.50 22.05
N THR A 39 -6.96 -4.43 22.81
CA THR A 39 -7.49 -5.48 23.69
C THR A 39 -8.63 -6.26 23.00
N SER A 40 -9.04 -7.40 23.57
CA SER A 40 -10.18 -8.19 23.07
C SER A 40 -11.45 -7.35 22.87
N ASP A 41 -11.68 -6.36 23.74
CA ASP A 41 -12.83 -5.45 23.67
C ASP A 41 -12.76 -4.48 22.49
N SER A 42 -11.57 -4.12 22.03
CA SER A 42 -11.40 -3.26 20.86
C SER A 42 -11.59 -4.00 19.53
N PHE A 43 -11.49 -5.34 19.54
CA PHE A 43 -11.92 -6.15 18.39
C PHE A 43 -13.45 -6.27 18.32
N ARG A 44 -14.12 -6.51 19.46
CA ARG A 44 -15.59 -6.65 19.52
C ARG A 44 -16.36 -5.36 19.17
N THR A 45 -15.75 -4.20 19.40
CA THR A 45 -16.34 -2.89 19.08
C THR A 45 -16.00 -2.39 17.68
N ASN A 46 -15.05 -3.04 16.99
CA ASN A 46 -14.69 -2.67 15.63
C ASN A 46 -15.64 -3.33 14.62
N GLN A 47 -16.79 -2.70 14.39
CA GLN A 47 -17.79 -3.10 13.39
C GLN A 47 -17.22 -3.33 11.99
N TYR A 48 -16.11 -2.67 11.63
CA TYR A 48 -15.46 -2.83 10.33
C TYR A 48 -14.57 -4.09 10.24
N GLY A 49 -14.19 -4.69 11.37
CA GLY A 49 -13.38 -5.90 11.42
C GLY A 49 -14.16 -7.18 11.10
N GLU A 50 -15.42 -7.24 11.56
CA GLU A 50 -16.32 -8.36 11.25
C GLU A 50 -16.75 -8.34 9.77
N ASP A 51 -17.01 -7.15 9.22
CA ASP A 51 -17.47 -7.02 7.83
C ASP A 51 -16.37 -7.41 6.81
N LEU A 52 -15.09 -7.09 7.10
CA LEU A 52 -13.95 -7.49 6.28
C LEU A 52 -13.67 -9.01 6.28
N ALA A 53 -14.10 -9.72 7.31
CA ALA A 53 -13.96 -11.18 7.39
C ALA A 53 -15.19 -11.90 6.79
N ASN A 54 -16.36 -11.27 6.83
CA ASN A 54 -17.63 -11.87 6.43
C ASN A 54 -18.05 -11.54 4.99
N THR A 55 -17.53 -10.47 4.38
CA THR A 55 -17.76 -10.22 2.95
C THR A 55 -16.63 -10.82 2.11
N PRO A 56 -16.93 -11.80 1.22
CA PRO A 56 -15.97 -12.21 0.22
C PRO A 56 -15.63 -10.98 -0.63
N LEU A 57 -14.34 -10.65 -0.71
CA LEU A 57 -13.84 -9.60 -1.61
C LEU A 57 -14.39 -9.87 -3.00
N GLN A 58 -15.07 -8.88 -3.60
CA GLN A 58 -15.56 -9.01 -4.98
C GLN A 58 -14.38 -9.41 -5.87
N THR A 59 -14.44 -10.63 -6.41
CA THR A 59 -13.51 -11.12 -7.42
C THR A 59 -13.70 -10.29 -8.68
N ARG A 60 -12.98 -9.18 -8.77
CA ARG A 60 -12.71 -8.53 -10.04
C ARG A 60 -11.67 -9.36 -10.76
N GLU A 61 -11.85 -9.54 -12.07
CA GLU A 61 -10.83 -10.14 -12.93
C GLU A 61 -9.61 -9.20 -12.95
N HIS A 62 -8.64 -9.48 -12.08
CA HIS A 62 -7.36 -8.79 -12.09
C HIS A 62 -6.48 -9.45 -13.13
N VAL A 63 -6.42 -8.86 -14.33
CA VAL A 63 -5.47 -9.28 -15.36
C VAL A 63 -4.07 -8.81 -14.95
N LEU A 64 -3.16 -9.76 -14.76
CA LEU A 64 -1.76 -9.47 -14.45
C LEU A 64 -1.09 -8.92 -15.72
N HIS A 65 -0.94 -7.60 -15.82
CA HIS A 65 -0.23 -6.99 -16.94
C HIS A 65 1.30 -7.10 -16.76
N SER A 66 1.99 -7.51 -17.82
CA SER A 66 3.45 -7.56 -17.87
C SER A 66 4.05 -6.18 -17.62
N THR A 67 4.91 -6.07 -16.61
CA THR A 67 5.60 -4.82 -16.25
C THR A 67 6.90 -4.60 -17.04
N LYS A 68 7.24 -5.48 -17.98
CA LYS A 68 8.46 -5.39 -18.80
C LYS A 68 8.53 -4.08 -19.56
N GLU A 69 7.46 -3.70 -20.25
CA GLU A 69 7.40 -2.46 -21.05
C GLU A 69 7.52 -1.19 -20.18
N LEU A 70 6.93 -1.22 -18.97
CA LEU A 70 7.04 -0.13 -18.00
C LEU A 70 8.47 0.05 -17.47
N TYR A 71 9.21 -1.05 -17.30
CA TYR A 71 10.61 -1.02 -16.90
C TYR A 71 11.51 -0.59 -18.07
N GLU A 72 11.29 -1.11 -19.27
CA GLU A 72 12.09 -0.72 -20.44
C GLU A 72 11.89 0.75 -20.82
N ALA A 73 10.68 1.30 -20.71
CA ALA A 73 10.43 2.72 -20.95
C ALA A 73 11.17 3.64 -19.94
N LYS A 74 11.30 3.21 -18.68
CA LYS A 74 11.99 3.98 -17.63
C LYS A 74 13.51 3.89 -17.70
N TYR A 75 14.06 2.73 -18.08
CA TYR A 75 15.50 2.48 -18.05
C TYR A 75 16.16 2.47 -19.44
N GLY A 76 15.39 2.35 -20.52
CA GLY A 76 15.86 2.40 -21.91
C GLY A 76 16.33 3.79 -22.34
N LYS A 77 15.78 4.88 -21.76
CA LYS A 77 16.22 6.26 -22.05
C LYS A 77 17.63 6.61 -21.55
N ARG A 78 18.31 5.73 -20.78
CA ARG A 78 19.67 5.99 -20.29
C ARG A 78 20.79 5.41 -21.16
N LYS A 79 20.46 4.68 -22.24
CA LYS A 79 21.47 4.06 -23.13
C LYS A 79 21.61 4.78 -24.46
N GLY A 80 21.63 6.12 -24.43
CA GLY A 80 21.71 6.94 -25.64
C GLY A 80 22.64 8.14 -25.54
N ASP A 81 23.69 8.09 -24.72
CA ASP A 81 24.79 9.08 -24.80
C ASP A 81 26.14 8.38 -24.68
N LYS A 82 26.50 7.66 -25.75
CA LYS A 82 27.89 7.32 -26.07
C LYS A 82 28.08 7.48 -27.58
N LYS A 83 28.37 8.70 -28.05
CA LYS A 83 29.37 9.01 -29.09
C LYS A 83 29.27 10.47 -29.57
N SER A 84 30.35 11.22 -29.37
CA SER A 84 30.98 12.10 -30.37
C SER A 84 32.32 12.54 -29.77
N ARG A 85 33.42 11.90 -30.15
CA ARG A 85 34.36 12.28 -31.24
C ARG A 85 35.36 13.32 -30.75
#